data_AF-A0A538CGQ3-F1
#
_entry.id   AF-A0A538CGQ3-F1
#
_cell.length_a   1.000
_cell.length_b   1.000
_cell.length_c   1.000
_cell.angle_alpha   90.00
_cell.angle_beta   90.00
_cell.angle_gamma   90.00
#
_symmetry.space_group_name_H-M   'P 1'
#
loop_
_entity.id
_entity.type
_entity.pdbx_description
1 polymer ?
#
loop_
_entity_poly.entity_id
_entity_poly.type
_entity_poly.pdbx_seq_one_letter_code
_entity_poly.pdbx_strand_id
1 'polypeptide(L)'
;MIDLLRELVEIESPTYSSGVRRVAEVCSRELEALGAQARFLEGDHLVAELAGDGPPLLLVGHTDTVWPEGTLAAMPFRTSDGRAYGPGTYDMKGGLVLLVEAIRLAVGRTRTLRVFLTADEESGSRTARPHLERVAGGCAAAFVVEPPGPSGNLKTARKGLGRFRLTITGRSAHAGTHREEGVSAIEELAHQVLALHALRRLGERRRRARGDD
;
A
#
# COMPACT_ATOMS: atom_id res chain seq x y z
N MET A 1 -5.52 -12.01 19.30
CA MET A 1 -5.31 -12.35 17.87
C MET A 1 -6.58 -12.52 17.05
N ILE A 2 -7.31 -13.65 17.10
CA ILE A 2 -8.44 -13.90 16.16
C ILE A 2 -9.62 -12.94 16.36
N ASP A 3 -9.94 -12.57 17.60
CA ASP A 3 -11.04 -11.63 17.87
C ASP A 3 -10.73 -10.22 17.35
N LEU A 4 -9.49 -9.75 17.55
CA LEU A 4 -9.04 -8.49 16.95
C LEU A 4 -9.08 -8.56 15.42
N LEU A 5 -8.67 -9.68 14.82
CA LEU A 5 -8.75 -9.85 13.37
C LEU A 5 -10.19 -9.79 12.88
N ARG A 6 -11.13 -10.45 13.58
CA ARG A 6 -12.55 -10.37 13.29
C ARG A 6 -13.05 -8.93 13.37
N GLU A 7 -12.77 -8.22 14.47
CA GLU A 7 -13.16 -6.83 14.67
C GLU A 7 -12.68 -5.94 13.53
N LEU A 8 -11.40 -6.07 13.15
CA LEU A 8 -10.87 -5.31 12.02
C LEU A 8 -11.55 -5.69 10.71
N VAL A 9 -11.71 -6.98 10.41
CA VAL A 9 -12.30 -7.46 9.14
C VAL A 9 -13.77 -7.03 9.00
N GLU A 10 -14.52 -7.04 10.09
CA GLU A 10 -15.92 -6.62 10.12
C GLU A 10 -16.12 -5.10 9.94
N ILE A 11 -15.04 -4.31 9.96
CA ILE A 11 -15.04 -2.90 9.55
C ILE A 11 -14.64 -2.80 8.08
N GLU A 12 -15.58 -2.67 7.16
CA GLU A 12 -15.26 -2.46 5.73
C GLU A 12 -14.52 -1.15 5.52
N SER A 13 -13.30 -1.22 4.99
CA SER A 13 -12.40 -0.07 4.85
C SER A 13 -11.90 0.11 3.41
N PRO A 14 -12.78 0.25 2.39
CA PRO A 14 -12.33 0.66 1.07
C PRO A 14 -11.56 1.99 1.15
N THR A 15 -10.52 2.16 0.34
CA THR A 15 -9.76 3.42 0.31
C THR A 15 -10.68 4.64 0.20
N TYR A 16 -10.44 5.65 1.05
CA TYR A 16 -11.24 6.87 1.22
C TYR A 16 -12.63 6.70 1.86
N SER A 17 -12.95 5.54 2.44
CA SER A 17 -14.16 5.38 3.25
C SER A 17 -13.94 5.74 4.72
N SER A 18 -15.04 5.99 5.43
CA SER A 18 -15.00 6.19 6.89
C SER A 18 -14.49 4.96 7.66
N GLY A 19 -14.55 3.78 7.06
CA GLY A 19 -14.05 2.54 7.66
C GLY A 19 -12.54 2.52 7.82
N VAL A 20 -11.80 3.20 6.94
CA VAL A 20 -10.33 3.33 7.02
C VAL A 20 -9.92 3.97 8.34
N ARG A 21 -10.62 5.05 8.71
CA ARG A 21 -10.47 5.72 10.00
C ARG A 21 -10.84 4.81 11.17
N ARG A 22 -11.96 4.10 11.08
CA ARG A 22 -12.41 3.19 12.15
C ARG A 22 -11.43 2.03 12.41
N VAL A 23 -10.84 1.44 11.37
CA VAL A 23 -9.77 0.44 11.50
C VAL A 23 -8.55 1.03 12.21
N ALA A 24 -8.16 2.25 11.85
CA ALA A 24 -7.06 2.96 12.49
C ALA A 24 -7.36 3.29 13.97
N GLU A 25 -8.60 3.61 14.33
CA GLU A 25 -9.03 3.83 15.72
C GLU A 25 -8.94 2.57 16.57
N VAL A 26 -9.34 1.41 16.03
CA VAL A 26 -9.14 0.12 16.71
C VAL A 26 -7.65 -0.14 16.94
N CYS A 27 -6.81 0.09 15.93
CA CYS A 27 -5.36 -0.06 16.07
C CYS A 27 -4.78 0.93 17.09
N SER A 28 -5.23 2.18 17.09
CA SER A 28 -4.84 3.21 18.06
C SER A 28 -5.15 2.76 19.48
N ARG A 29 -6.37 2.29 19.73
CA ARG A 29 -6.81 1.75 21.03
C ARG A 29 -5.88 0.62 21.51
N GLU A 30 -5.58 -0.34 20.64
CA GLU A 30 -4.70 -1.45 21.00
C GLU A 30 -3.27 -1.00 21.30
N LEU A 31 -2.73 -0.04 20.54
CA LEU A 31 -1.39 0.50 20.75
C LEU A 31 -1.31 1.35 22.02
N GLU A 32 -2.30 2.20 22.28
CA GLU A 32 -2.39 3.03 23.49
C GLU A 32 -2.51 2.17 24.75
N ALA A 33 -3.23 1.04 24.68
CA ALA A 33 -3.27 0.06 25.76
C ALA A 33 -1.90 -0.57 26.08
N LEU A 34 -0.94 -0.48 25.15
CA LEU A 34 0.46 -0.90 25.32
C LEU A 34 1.38 0.26 25.74
N GLY A 35 0.83 1.45 26.01
CA GLY A 35 1.58 2.64 26.39
C GLY A 35 2.06 3.49 25.21
N ALA A 36 1.52 3.28 24.01
CA ALA A 36 1.82 4.15 22.87
C ALA A 36 1.20 5.53 23.05
N GLN A 37 1.87 6.55 22.52
CA GLN A 37 1.24 7.84 22.21
C GLN A 37 0.82 7.83 20.75
N ALA A 38 -0.48 7.72 20.50
CA ALA A 38 -1.04 7.71 19.16
C ALA A 38 -1.65 9.06 18.80
N ARG A 39 -1.56 9.44 17.52
CA ARG A 39 -2.25 10.59 16.95
C ARG A 39 -2.55 10.35 15.48
N PHE A 40 -3.59 11.00 15.01
CA PHE A 40 -3.97 10.98 13.61
C PHE A 40 -3.40 12.19 12.88
N LEU A 41 -3.03 11.98 11.63
CA LEU A 41 -2.57 13.00 10.70
C LEU A 41 -3.68 13.28 9.67
N GLU A 42 -3.45 14.28 8.81
CA GLU A 42 -4.31 14.55 7.66
C GLU A 42 -4.46 13.29 6.78
N GLY A 43 -5.65 13.06 6.23
CA GLY A 43 -5.94 11.87 5.42
C GLY A 43 -6.13 10.59 6.22
N ASP A 44 -6.44 10.68 7.52
CA ASP A 44 -6.71 9.54 8.43
C ASP A 44 -5.54 8.58 8.65
N HIS A 45 -4.31 9.02 8.36
CA HIS A 45 -3.11 8.27 8.70
C HIS A 45 -2.88 8.24 10.21
N LEU A 46 -2.46 7.10 10.74
CA LEU A 46 -2.12 6.94 12.15
C LEU A 46 -0.60 6.99 12.34
N VAL A 47 -0.13 7.76 13.33
CA VAL A 47 1.22 7.59 13.88
C VAL A 47 1.12 7.29 15.36
N ALA A 48 1.86 6.29 15.81
CA ALA A 48 1.97 5.95 17.22
C ALA A 48 3.45 5.74 17.59
N GLU A 49 3.82 6.12 18.81
CA GLU A 49 5.17 5.93 19.33
C GLU A 49 5.15 5.24 20.68
N LEU A 50 5.89 4.14 20.81
CA LEU A 50 6.20 3.47 22.06
C LEU A 50 7.62 3.86 22.46
N ALA A 51 7.77 4.50 23.63
CA ALA A 51 9.08 4.88 24.13
C ALA A 51 9.95 3.65 24.45
N GLY A 52 11.23 3.75 24.11
CA GLY A 52 12.25 2.75 24.40
C GLY A 52 13.64 3.34 24.18
N ASP A 53 14.65 2.49 24.02
CA ASP A 53 16.03 2.96 23.93
C ASP A 53 16.50 3.24 22.49
N GLY A 54 17.24 4.33 22.31
CA GLY A 54 17.91 4.67 21.05
C GLY A 54 16.98 5.00 19.87
N PRO A 55 17.55 5.18 18.67
CA PRO A 55 16.78 5.58 17.48
C PRO A 55 15.63 4.59 17.14
N PRO A 56 14.47 5.05 16.66
CA PRO A 56 13.31 4.18 16.53
C PRO A 56 13.41 3.11 15.45
N LEU A 57 12.70 1.99 15.64
CA LEU A 57 12.33 1.08 14.56
C LEU A 57 10.96 1.47 14.03
N LEU A 58 10.85 1.70 12.72
CA LEU A 58 9.60 2.05 12.06
C LEU A 58 8.86 0.78 11.62
N LEU A 59 7.60 0.65 12.02
CA LEU A 59 6.67 -0.39 11.60
C LEU A 59 5.59 0.26 10.73
N VAL A 60 5.42 -0.21 9.50
CA VAL A 60 4.50 0.37 8.51
C VAL A 60 3.44 -0.65 8.12
N GLY A 61 2.18 -0.22 8.13
CA GLY A 61 1.06 -0.97 7.56
C GLY A 61 0.02 -0.02 6.96
N HIS A 62 -1.10 -0.57 6.51
CA HIS A 62 -2.21 0.17 5.90
C HIS A 62 -3.55 -0.29 6.47
N THR A 63 -4.51 0.64 6.56
CA THR A 63 -5.84 0.39 7.12
C THR A 63 -6.93 0.34 6.05
N ASP A 64 -6.62 0.78 4.83
CA ASP A 64 -7.50 0.66 3.69
C ASP A 64 -7.48 -0.76 3.08
N THR A 65 -8.38 -1.02 2.14
CA THR A 65 -8.44 -2.26 1.38
C THR A 65 -9.03 -1.96 0.00
N VAL A 66 -8.82 -2.85 -0.96
CA VAL A 66 -9.54 -2.79 -2.26
C VAL A 66 -11.01 -3.20 -2.22
N TRP A 67 -11.51 -3.72 -1.09
CA TRP A 67 -12.84 -4.32 -1.02
C TRP A 67 -13.93 -3.25 -0.87
N PRO A 68 -14.93 -3.19 -1.77
CA PRO A 68 -16.00 -2.20 -1.70
C PRO A 68 -16.90 -2.42 -0.49
N GLU A 69 -17.61 -1.36 -0.07
CA GLU A 69 -18.65 -1.48 0.97
C GLU A 69 -19.74 -2.47 0.54
N GLY A 70 -20.26 -3.24 1.50
CA GLY A 70 -21.22 -4.32 1.30
C GLY A 70 -20.60 -5.70 0.99
N THR A 71 -19.28 -5.80 0.84
CA THR A 71 -18.58 -7.08 0.59
C THR A 71 -18.86 -8.13 1.67
N LEU A 72 -18.97 -7.73 2.94
CA LEU A 72 -19.21 -8.63 4.07
C LEU A 72 -20.54 -9.42 3.95
N ALA A 73 -21.53 -8.89 3.22
CA ALA A 73 -22.79 -9.60 3.00
C ALA A 73 -22.60 -10.90 2.20
N ALA A 74 -21.65 -10.92 1.27
CA ALA A 74 -21.30 -12.10 0.47
C ALA A 74 -20.07 -12.85 0.99
N MET A 75 -19.19 -12.16 1.71
CA MET A 75 -17.93 -12.68 2.23
C MET A 75 -17.78 -12.37 3.73
N PRO A 76 -18.62 -12.96 4.60
CA PRO A 76 -18.55 -12.72 6.03
C PRO A 76 -17.24 -13.25 6.62
N PHE A 77 -16.83 -12.67 7.75
CA PHE A 77 -15.72 -13.22 8.50
C PHE A 77 -16.05 -14.64 8.98
N ARG A 78 -15.17 -15.60 8.69
CA ARG A 78 -15.28 -16.96 9.20
C ARG A 78 -13.91 -17.57 9.44
N THR A 79 -13.85 -18.54 10.33
CA THR A 79 -12.69 -19.40 10.50
C THR A 79 -13.07 -20.83 10.11
N SER A 80 -12.24 -21.50 9.32
CA SER A 80 -12.35 -22.95 9.09
C SER A 80 -10.98 -23.52 8.71
N ASP A 81 -10.71 -24.75 9.14
CA ASP A 81 -9.51 -25.51 8.78
C ASP A 81 -8.20 -24.75 9.05
N GLY A 82 -8.12 -24.09 10.21
CA GLY A 82 -6.96 -23.30 10.61
C GLY A 82 -6.74 -22.00 9.82
N ARG A 83 -7.72 -21.57 9.02
CA ARG A 83 -7.67 -20.34 8.22
C ARG A 83 -8.78 -19.37 8.63
N ALA A 84 -8.47 -18.08 8.55
CA ALA A 84 -9.45 -17.01 8.63
C ALA A 84 -9.75 -16.48 7.22
N TYR A 85 -11.02 -16.17 6.97
CA TYR A 85 -11.53 -15.69 5.68
C TYR A 85 -12.34 -14.42 5.91
N GLY A 86 -12.30 -13.51 4.94
CA GLY A 86 -13.02 -12.23 4.94
C GLY A 86 -12.21 -11.13 4.24
N PRO A 87 -12.86 -10.01 3.86
CA PRO A 87 -12.20 -8.92 3.14
C PRO A 87 -11.06 -8.31 3.96
N GLY A 88 -9.90 -8.17 3.33
CA GLY A 88 -8.71 -7.60 3.94
C GLY A 88 -8.01 -8.48 4.99
N THR A 89 -8.45 -9.72 5.19
CA THR A 89 -7.84 -10.63 6.18
C THR A 89 -6.35 -10.87 5.91
N TYR A 90 -5.99 -11.06 4.63
CA TYR A 90 -4.60 -11.24 4.21
C TYR A 90 -3.90 -9.90 3.98
N ASP A 91 -4.55 -8.99 3.24
CA ASP A 91 -4.04 -7.69 2.83
C ASP A 91 -4.93 -6.54 3.36
N MET A 92 -4.58 -5.87 4.45
CA MET A 92 -3.49 -6.27 5.37
C MET A 92 -3.85 -6.33 6.84
N LYS A 93 -5.14 -6.53 7.16
CA LYS A 93 -5.63 -6.55 8.56
C LYS A 93 -4.97 -7.64 9.40
N GLY A 94 -4.64 -8.80 8.82
CA GLY A 94 -3.83 -9.81 9.48
C GLY A 94 -2.43 -9.30 9.87
N GLY A 95 -1.79 -8.51 9.01
CA GLY A 95 -0.53 -7.83 9.30
C GLY A 95 -0.63 -6.81 10.43
N LEU A 96 -1.75 -6.07 10.51
CA LEU A 96 -2.03 -5.13 11.61
C LEU A 96 -2.13 -5.86 12.96
N VAL A 97 -2.84 -7.00 13.00
CA VAL A 97 -2.92 -7.83 14.22
C VAL A 97 -1.53 -8.34 14.61
N LEU A 98 -0.74 -8.84 13.66
CA LEU A 98 0.61 -9.30 13.93
C LEU A 98 1.52 -8.18 14.45
N LEU A 99 1.37 -6.96 13.91
CA LEU A 99 2.09 -5.78 14.38
C LEU A 99 1.79 -5.48 15.85
N VAL A 100 0.50 -5.41 16.22
CA VAL A 100 0.07 -5.12 17.60
C VAL A 100 0.60 -6.19 18.55
N GLU A 101 0.49 -7.46 18.19
CA GLU A 101 0.89 -8.57 19.07
C GLU A 101 2.41 -8.70 19.18
N ALA A 102 3.16 -8.39 18.12
CA ALA A 102 4.60 -8.28 18.17
C ALA A 102 5.06 -7.16 19.12
N ILE A 103 4.40 -6.00 19.08
CA ILE A 103 4.66 -4.90 20.03
C ILE A 103 4.33 -5.35 21.45
N ARG A 104 3.18 -6.00 21.67
CA ARG A 104 2.76 -6.52 22.99
C ARG A 104 3.82 -7.43 23.61
N LEU A 105 4.45 -8.30 22.81
CA LEU A 105 5.54 -9.18 23.27
C LEU A 105 6.87 -8.45 23.50
N ALA A 106 7.05 -7.29 22.87
CA ALA A 106 8.27 -6.50 22.85
C ALA A 106 8.30 -5.35 23.87
N VAL A 107 7.16 -5.03 24.51
CA VAL A 107 7.05 -3.93 25.48
C VAL A 107 8.13 -4.04 26.55
N GLY A 108 8.85 -2.94 26.80
CA GLY A 108 9.92 -2.85 27.79
C GLY A 108 11.21 -3.61 27.44
N ARG A 109 11.30 -4.21 26.25
CA ARG A 109 12.45 -5.04 25.82
C ARG A 109 13.11 -4.54 24.54
N THR A 110 12.60 -3.45 23.97
CA THR A 110 12.98 -3.00 22.63
C THR A 110 13.34 -1.53 22.62
N ARG A 111 13.94 -1.14 21.49
CA ARG A 111 14.18 0.25 21.14
C ARG A 111 12.86 0.99 21.00
N THR A 112 12.91 2.32 20.92
CA THR A 112 11.71 3.11 20.57
C THR A 112 11.04 2.51 19.33
N LEU A 113 9.73 2.29 19.39
CA LEU A 113 8.96 1.78 18.26
C LEU A 113 8.09 2.90 17.71
N ARG A 114 8.15 3.11 16.40
CA ARG A 114 7.29 4.06 15.71
C ARG A 114 6.40 3.28 14.75
N VAL A 115 5.09 3.42 14.88
CA VAL A 115 4.11 2.81 13.99
C VAL A 115 3.56 3.89 13.07
N PHE A 116 3.47 3.58 11.77
CA PHE A 116 2.78 4.40 10.80
C PHE A 116 1.79 3.54 10.02
N LEU A 117 0.49 3.85 10.14
CA LEU A 117 -0.54 3.21 9.35
C LEU A 117 -1.04 4.18 8.28
N THR A 118 -0.78 3.86 7.01
CA THR A 118 -1.31 4.61 5.87
C THR A 118 -2.79 4.28 5.65
N ALA A 119 -3.51 5.21 5.04
CA ALA A 119 -4.95 5.15 4.78
C ALA A 119 -5.28 5.10 3.28
N ASP A 120 -4.25 5.15 2.43
CA ASP A 120 -4.39 5.23 0.97
C ASP A 120 -3.39 4.35 0.21
N GLU A 121 -2.92 3.24 0.81
CA GLU A 121 -1.91 2.36 0.18
C GLU A 121 -2.39 1.82 -1.16
N GLU A 122 -3.63 1.35 -1.22
CA GLU A 122 -4.20 0.67 -2.39
C GLU A 122 -4.40 1.65 -3.57
N SER A 123 -4.32 2.96 -3.30
CA SER A 123 -4.36 4.04 -4.29
C SER A 123 -2.97 4.60 -4.65
N GLY A 124 -1.91 4.08 -4.03
CA GLY A 124 -0.51 4.43 -4.27
C GLY A 124 0.09 5.42 -3.25
N SER A 125 -0.47 5.54 -2.05
CA SER A 125 0.07 6.29 -0.91
C SER A 125 0.41 7.75 -1.19
N ARG A 126 -0.40 8.44 -2.00
CA ARG A 126 -0.08 9.81 -2.43
C ARG A 126 -0.20 10.79 -1.27
N THR A 127 -1.18 10.62 -0.39
CA THR A 127 -1.33 11.47 0.80
C THR A 127 -0.40 11.00 1.91
N ALA A 128 -0.19 9.69 2.06
CA ALA A 128 0.67 9.16 3.12
C ALA A 128 2.16 9.48 2.92
N ARG A 129 2.66 9.49 1.68
CA ARG A 129 4.10 9.64 1.39
C ARG A 129 4.80 10.79 2.13
N PRO A 130 4.35 12.06 2.06
CA PRO A 130 5.01 13.15 2.78
C PRO A 130 4.99 12.98 4.30
N HIS A 131 3.97 12.33 4.86
CA HIS A 131 3.93 12.02 6.28
C HIS A 131 4.92 10.89 6.63
N LEU A 132 4.93 9.81 5.85
CA LEU A 132 5.82 8.68 6.04
C LEU A 132 7.29 9.08 5.94
N GLU A 133 7.67 9.87 4.93
CA GLU A 133 9.06 10.36 4.77
C GLU A 133 9.51 11.19 5.98
N ARG A 134 8.62 12.02 6.56
CA ARG A 134 8.90 12.78 7.79
C ARG A 134 9.02 11.86 9.02
N VAL A 135 8.11 10.91 9.15
CA VAL A 135 8.06 9.93 10.26
C VAL A 135 9.26 8.98 10.22
N ALA A 136 9.78 8.65 9.04
CA ALA A 136 10.96 7.81 8.86
C ALA A 136 12.28 8.52 9.23
N GLY A 137 12.27 9.84 9.36
CA GLY A 137 13.44 10.61 9.78
C GLY A 137 13.98 10.14 11.14
N GLY A 138 15.27 9.80 11.17
CA GLY A 138 15.95 9.35 12.38
C GLY A 138 15.65 7.90 12.81
N CYS A 139 14.84 7.15 12.06
CA CYS A 139 14.63 5.72 12.32
C CYS A 139 15.88 4.92 11.92
N ALA A 140 16.20 3.87 12.69
CA ALA A 140 17.33 2.98 12.41
C ALA A 140 17.03 1.98 11.30
N ALA A 141 15.78 1.56 11.18
CA ALA A 141 15.28 0.65 10.15
C ALA A 141 13.76 0.80 10.01
N ALA A 142 13.21 0.29 8.91
CA ALA A 142 11.78 0.21 8.66
C ALA A 142 11.36 -1.20 8.25
N PHE A 143 10.25 -1.66 8.80
CA PHE A 143 9.61 -2.94 8.48
C PHE A 143 8.19 -2.66 8.00
N VAL A 144 7.86 -3.15 6.81
CA VAL A 144 6.49 -3.09 6.28
C VAL A 144 5.84 -4.44 6.55
N VAL A 145 4.75 -4.46 7.33
CA VAL A 145 4.08 -5.70 7.79
C VAL A 145 3.09 -6.26 6.76
N GLU A 146 3.44 -6.09 5.49
CA GLU A 146 2.73 -6.62 4.33
C GLU A 146 2.75 -8.15 4.30
N PRO A 147 1.66 -8.78 3.83
CA PRO A 147 1.67 -10.23 3.65
C PRO A 147 2.83 -10.70 2.74
N PRO A 148 3.42 -11.86 3.04
CA PRO A 148 4.49 -12.41 2.22
C PRO A 148 3.97 -12.84 0.84
N GLY A 149 4.88 -13.08 -0.10
CA GLY A 149 4.54 -13.85 -1.30
C GLY A 149 4.33 -15.34 -0.97
N PRO A 150 3.93 -16.17 -1.94
CA PRO A 150 3.72 -17.60 -1.74
C PRO A 150 4.92 -18.35 -1.15
N SER A 151 6.14 -17.86 -1.37
CA SER A 151 7.37 -18.48 -0.83
C SER A 151 7.68 -18.11 0.63
N GLY A 152 6.96 -17.17 1.24
CA GLY A 152 7.26 -16.69 2.59
C GLY A 152 8.50 -15.79 2.70
N ASN A 153 9.18 -15.49 1.59
CA ASN A 153 10.45 -14.75 1.62
C ASN A 153 10.29 -13.30 2.08
N LEU A 154 11.32 -12.80 2.78
CA LEU A 154 11.46 -11.39 3.11
C LEU A 154 11.70 -10.57 1.84
N LYS A 155 10.80 -9.61 1.57
CA LYS A 155 10.92 -8.67 0.46
C LYS A 155 11.84 -7.51 0.88
N THR A 156 13.05 -7.44 0.34
CA THR A 156 14.02 -6.35 0.62
C THR A 156 13.99 -5.23 -0.44
N ALA A 157 13.42 -5.48 -1.61
CA ALA A 157 13.23 -4.49 -2.67
C ALA A 157 12.02 -4.83 -3.55
N ARG A 158 11.42 -3.81 -4.17
CA ARG A 158 10.39 -3.94 -5.22
C ARG A 158 10.80 -3.11 -6.43
N LYS A 159 10.32 -3.49 -7.63
CA LYS A 159 10.49 -2.67 -8.84
C LYS A 159 9.70 -1.37 -8.68
N GLY A 160 10.31 -0.23 -9.03
CA GLY A 160 9.59 1.03 -9.12
C GLY A 160 8.56 1.01 -10.26
N LEU A 161 7.49 1.76 -10.10
CA LEU A 161 6.46 1.99 -11.12
C LEU A 161 6.54 3.43 -11.62
N GLY A 162 6.60 3.61 -12.94
CA GLY A 162 6.44 4.91 -13.60
C GLY A 162 5.12 4.93 -14.38
N ARG A 163 4.33 6.00 -14.20
CA ARG A 163 3.14 6.26 -15.01
C ARG A 163 3.39 7.50 -15.86
N PHE A 164 3.16 7.39 -17.16
CA PHE A 164 3.35 8.47 -18.13
C PHE A 164 2.04 8.74 -18.85
N ARG A 165 1.75 10.00 -19.15
CA ARG A 165 0.64 10.40 -20.02
C ARG A 165 1.22 10.91 -21.34
N LEU A 166 0.82 10.29 -22.43
CA LEU A 166 1.13 10.74 -23.78
C LEU A 166 -0.13 11.38 -24.38
N THR A 167 0.00 12.63 -24.81
CA THR A 167 -1.06 13.36 -25.51
C THR A 167 -0.63 13.53 -26.96
N ILE A 168 -1.45 13.07 -27.90
CA ILE A 168 -1.18 13.15 -29.34
C ILE A 168 -2.26 14.01 -29.96
N THR A 169 -1.83 15.05 -30.68
CA THR A 169 -2.72 16.00 -31.33
C THR A 169 -2.55 15.87 -32.83
N GLY A 170 -3.64 15.54 -33.51
CA GLY A 170 -3.71 15.50 -34.97
C GLY A 170 -4.22 16.81 -35.55
N ARG A 171 -4.50 16.79 -36.85
CA ARG A 171 -5.16 17.88 -37.58
C ARG A 171 -6.42 17.32 -38.23
N SER A 172 -7.58 17.90 -37.90
CA SER A 172 -8.87 17.43 -38.42
C SER A 172 -9.02 17.73 -39.91
N ALA A 173 -9.59 16.78 -40.65
CA ALA A 173 -9.98 16.98 -42.05
C ALA A 173 -11.16 16.08 -42.41
N HIS A 174 -11.87 16.43 -43.49
CA HIS A 174 -13.01 15.63 -43.96
C HIS A 174 -12.52 14.32 -44.59
N ALA A 175 -12.92 13.19 -44.01
CA ALA A 175 -12.39 11.86 -44.36
C ALA A 175 -12.61 11.46 -45.82
N GLY A 176 -13.63 12.00 -46.49
CA GLY A 176 -13.98 11.64 -47.87
C GLY A 176 -13.43 12.56 -48.96
N THR A 177 -13.05 13.81 -48.66
CA THR A 177 -12.75 14.83 -49.69
C THR A 177 -11.44 15.57 -49.49
N HIS A 178 -10.96 15.69 -48.24
CA HIS A 178 -9.75 16.46 -47.91
C HIS A 178 -8.83 15.66 -46.99
N ARG A 179 -8.79 14.33 -47.16
CA ARG A 179 -8.08 13.40 -46.27
C ARG A 179 -6.60 13.76 -46.10
N GLU A 180 -5.95 14.24 -47.17
CA GLU A 180 -4.52 14.59 -47.17
C GLU A 180 -4.22 15.90 -46.42
N GLU A 181 -5.23 16.73 -46.17
CA GLU A 181 -5.10 17.93 -45.35
C GLU A 181 -5.10 17.57 -43.85
N GLY A 182 -5.50 16.36 -43.48
CA GLY A 182 -5.54 15.88 -42.09
C GLY A 182 -4.23 15.28 -41.60
N VAL A 183 -4.08 15.18 -40.28
CA VAL A 183 -3.02 14.39 -39.62
C VAL A 183 -3.71 13.52 -38.57
N SER A 184 -3.62 12.19 -38.74
CA SER A 184 -4.31 11.25 -37.86
C SER A 184 -3.58 11.09 -36.54
N ALA A 185 -4.19 11.58 -35.45
CA ALA A 185 -3.69 11.33 -34.09
C ALA A 185 -3.67 9.82 -33.75
N ILE A 186 -4.56 9.04 -34.34
CA ILE A 186 -4.66 7.59 -34.12
C ILE A 186 -3.49 6.86 -34.79
N GLU A 187 -3.11 7.28 -35.99
CA GLU A 187 -1.97 6.70 -36.70
C GLU A 187 -0.66 6.99 -35.96
N GLU A 188 -0.47 8.23 -35.52
CA GLU A 188 0.68 8.59 -34.71
C GLU A 188 0.69 7.83 -33.37
N LEU A 189 -0.47 7.63 -32.73
CA LEU A 189 -0.58 6.80 -31.53
C LEU A 189 -0.09 5.37 -31.77
N ALA A 190 -0.45 4.76 -32.91
CA ALA A 190 0.00 3.42 -33.25
C ALA A 190 1.53 3.35 -33.36
N HIS A 191 2.16 4.35 -33.98
CA HIS A 191 3.63 4.44 -34.05
C HIS A 191 4.28 4.58 -32.68
N GLN A 192 3.74 5.46 -31.83
CA GLN A 192 4.27 5.67 -30.48
C GLN A 192 4.15 4.42 -29.60
N VAL A 193 3.05 3.67 -29.69
CA VAL A 193 2.89 2.40 -28.98
C VAL A 193 3.98 1.41 -29.39
N LEU A 194 4.25 1.25 -30.69
CA LEU A 194 5.29 0.34 -31.18
C LEU A 194 6.70 0.78 -30.74
N ALA A 195 7.00 2.09 -30.80
CA ALA A 195 8.26 2.65 -30.35
C ALA A 195 8.49 2.40 -28.84
N LEU A 196 7.48 2.63 -28.00
CA LEU A 196 7.55 2.38 -26.56
C LEU A 196 7.74 0.90 -26.23
N HIS A 197 7.06 0.00 -26.95
CA HIS A 197 7.28 -1.44 -26.78
C HIS A 197 8.71 -1.87 -27.12
N ALA A 198 9.35 -1.23 -28.11
CA ALA A 198 10.73 -1.51 -28.47
C ALA A 198 11.72 -1.15 -27.35
N LEU A 199 11.41 -0.16 -26.49
CA LEU A 199 12.25 0.21 -25.34
C LEU A 199 12.38 -0.94 -24.31
N ARG A 200 11.40 -1.83 -24.20
CA ARG A 200 11.47 -2.99 -23.28
C ARG A 200 12.68 -3.87 -23.61
N ARG A 201 12.95 -4.09 -24.89
CA ARG A 201 14.08 -4.90 -25.38
C ARG A 201 15.43 -4.25 -25.07
N LEU A 202 15.50 -2.92 -25.06
CA LEU A 202 16.71 -2.17 -24.66
C LEU A 202 16.98 -2.31 -23.16
N GLY A 203 15.94 -2.30 -22.33
CA GLY A 203 16.04 -2.54 -20.89
C GLY A 203 16.56 -3.94 -20.56
N GLU A 204 16.03 -4.98 -21.23
CA GLU A 204 16.46 -6.38 -21.08
C GLU A 204 17.94 -6.56 -21.47
N ARG A 205 18.37 -5.98 -22.59
CA ARG A 205 19.78 -6.02 -23.04
C ARG A 205 20.74 -5.34 -22.05
N ARG A 206 20.33 -4.21 -21.45
CA ARG A 206 21.13 -3.49 -20.46
C ARG A 206 21.27 -4.24 -19.13
N ARG A 207 20.23 -4.96 -18.69
CA ARG A 207 20.29 -5.82 -17.49
C ARG A 207 21.23 -7.01 -17.70
N ARG A 208 21.10 -7.69 -18.84
CA ARG A 208 22.02 -8.78 -19.22
C ARG A 208 23.47 -8.34 -19.31
N ALA A 209 23.73 -7.14 -19.84
CA ALA A 209 25.08 -6.58 -19.90
C ALA A 209 25.66 -6.20 -18.51
N ARG A 210 24.82 -6.09 -17.47
CA ARG A 210 25.22 -5.79 -16.09
C ARG A 210 25.29 -7.02 -15.18
N GLY A 211 24.80 -8.18 -15.64
CA GLY A 211 24.76 -9.40 -14.84
C GLY A 211 23.67 -9.42 -13.77
N ASP A 212 22.61 -8.62 -13.94
CA ASP A 212 21.50 -8.46 -12.96
C ASP A 212 20.39 -9.55 -13.11
N ASP A 213 20.67 -10.68 -13.76
CA ASP A 213 19.71 -11.78 -14.00
C ASP A 213 19.84 -12.89 -12.94
#